data_AF-A0A099G179-F1
#
_entry.id   AF-A0A099G179-F1
#
_cell.length_a   1.000
_cell.length_b   1.000
_cell.length_c   1.000
_cell.angle_alpha   90.00
_cell.angle_beta   90.00
_cell.angle_gamma   90.00
#
_symmetry.space_group_name_H-M   'P 1'
#
loop_
_entity.id
_entity.type
_entity.pdbx_description
1 polymer ?
#
loop_
_entity_poly.entity_id
_entity_poly.type
_entity_poly.pdbx_seq_one_letter_code
_entity_poly.pdbx_strand_id
1 'polypeptide(L)'
;MVGGAVPDLIAADWIAADWGTSRLRVWAMGADGAVLDRRESDAGMGGLAPEGFEPALLALIHDWLTPGRSTQVIACGMVGARQGWVEAAYRPLPC
;
A
#
# COMPACT_ATOMS: atom_id res chain seq x y z
N MET A 1 -1.84 -19.98 33.29
CA MET A 1 -0.51 -20.00 32.65
C MET A 1 -0.66 -20.86 31.41
N VAL A 2 -0.56 -20.41 30.17
CA VAL A 2 0.01 -19.19 29.56
C VAL A 2 -1.04 -18.68 28.57
N GLY A 3 -1.40 -17.40 28.65
CA GLY A 3 -2.17 -16.75 27.59
C GLY A 3 -1.29 -16.75 26.34
N GLY A 4 -1.58 -17.64 25.39
CA GLY A 4 -1.00 -17.52 24.07
C GLY A 4 -1.46 -16.20 23.51
N ALA A 5 -0.51 -15.28 23.28
CA ALA A 5 -0.81 -14.06 22.56
C ALA A 5 -1.45 -14.48 21.23
N VAL A 6 -2.74 -14.19 21.08
CA VAL A 6 -3.28 -13.99 19.74
C VAL A 6 -2.32 -12.99 19.09
N PRO A 7 -1.68 -13.33 17.95
CA PRO A 7 -0.86 -12.34 17.27
C PRO A 7 -1.73 -11.10 17.13
N ASP A 8 -1.22 -9.93 17.53
CA ASP A 8 -1.94 -8.68 17.33
C ASP A 8 -2.33 -8.65 15.85
N LEU A 9 -3.61 -8.86 15.57
CA LEU A 9 -4.12 -8.85 14.21
C LEU A 9 -4.01 -7.40 13.77
N ILE A 10 -3.04 -7.13 12.90
CA ILE A 10 -2.80 -5.78 12.41
C ILE A 10 -3.99 -5.40 11.55
N ALA A 11 -4.79 -4.45 12.02
CA ALA A 11 -5.89 -3.86 11.28
C ALA A 11 -5.51 -2.42 10.96
N ALA A 12 -5.23 -2.13 9.68
CA ALA A 12 -4.85 -0.80 9.25
C ALA A 12 -6.08 0.14 9.23
N ASP A 13 -5.92 1.36 9.75
CA ASP A 13 -6.94 2.39 9.56
C ASP A 13 -6.85 3.03 8.16
N TRP A 14 -5.62 3.16 7.68
CA TRP A 14 -5.28 3.51 6.30
C TRP A 14 -3.90 2.94 5.95
N ILE A 15 -3.54 2.95 4.68
CA ILE A 15 -2.30 2.38 4.17
C ILE A 15 -1.56 3.43 3.36
N ALA A 16 -0.27 3.60 3.65
CA ALA A 16 0.63 4.34 2.78
C ALA A 16 1.30 3.37 1.80
N ALA A 17 1.40 3.74 0.52
CA ALA A 17 2.09 2.96 -0.50
C ALA A 17 3.09 3.84 -1.26
N ASP A 18 4.37 3.48 -1.18
CA ASP A 18 5.45 4.05 -1.99
C ASP A 18 5.79 3.05 -3.08
N TRP A 19 5.44 3.39 -4.31
CA TRP A 19 5.53 2.46 -5.44
C TRP A 19 6.40 3.05 -6.54
N GLY A 20 7.68 2.72 -6.45
CA GLY A 20 8.69 3.10 -7.41
C GLY A 20 8.71 2.20 -8.65
N THR A 21 9.66 2.48 -9.54
CA THR A 21 9.85 1.69 -10.77
C THR A 21 10.20 0.24 -10.48
N SER A 22 10.98 -0.03 -9.43
CA SER A 22 11.55 -1.35 -9.12
C SER A 22 11.10 -1.96 -7.79
N ARG A 23 10.44 -1.19 -6.92
CA ARG A 23 10.05 -1.62 -5.58
C ARG A 23 8.66 -1.12 -5.24
N LEU A 24 7.92 -1.93 -4.48
CA LEU A 24 6.71 -1.53 -3.77
C LEU A 24 7.00 -1.61 -2.27
N ARG A 25 6.63 -0.56 -1.53
CA ARG A 25 6.71 -0.49 -0.08
C ARG A 25 5.36 -0.04 0.46
N VAL A 26 4.89 -0.69 1.52
CA VAL A 26 3.61 -0.38 2.14
C VAL A 26 3.75 -0.31 3.66
N TRP A 27 2.91 0.52 4.27
CA TRP A 27 2.82 0.67 5.72
C TRP A 27 1.36 0.58 6.14
N ALA A 28 1.09 -0.25 7.16
CA ALA A 28 -0.17 -0.22 7.89
C ALA A 28 -0.13 0.94 8.88
N MET A 29 -1.09 1.85 8.79
CA MET A 29 -1.13 3.06 9.61
C MET A 29 -2.31 3.00 10.56
N GLY A 30 -2.07 3.36 11.83
CA GLY A 30 -3.11 3.62 12.80
C GLY A 30 -3.76 4.99 12.59
N ALA A 31 -4.95 5.20 13.18
CA ALA A 31 -5.69 6.45 13.09
C ALA A 31 -4.92 7.68 13.63
N ASP A 32 -3.96 7.48 14.53
CA ASP A 32 -3.09 8.50 15.10
C ASP A 32 -1.80 8.75 14.27
N GLY A 33 -1.64 8.03 13.15
CA GLY A 33 -0.45 8.08 12.31
C GLY A 33 0.68 7.16 12.77
N ALA A 34 0.46 6.31 13.78
CA ALA A 34 1.44 5.29 14.16
C ALA A 34 1.63 4.26 13.03
N VAL A 35 2.88 3.82 12.82
CA VAL A 35 3.18 2.70 11.94
C VAL A 35 2.95 1.41 12.71
N LEU A 36 1.98 0.61 12.27
CA LEU A 36 1.64 -0.67 12.87
C LEU A 36 2.45 -1.82 12.25
N ASP A 37 2.71 -1.74 10.94
CA ASP A 37 3.53 -2.70 10.19
C ASP A 37 4.13 -2.05 8.94
N ARG A 38 5.16 -2.69 8.37
CA ARG A 38 5.78 -2.30 7.11
C ARG A 38 6.14 -3.54 6.30
N ARG A 39 5.81 -3.54 5.01
CA ARG A 39 6.16 -4.61 4.07
C ARG A 39 6.70 -4.05 2.76
N GLU A 40 7.41 -4.87 2.00
CA GLU A 40 7.95 -4.50 0.69
C GLU A 40 8.05 -5.69 -0.27
N SER A 41 8.13 -5.38 -1.57
CA SER A 41 8.34 -6.37 -2.63
C SER A 41 9.16 -5.80 -3.80
N ASP A 42 9.63 -6.71 -4.65
CA ASP A 42 10.27 -6.41 -5.94
C ASP A 42 9.26 -6.12 -7.07
N ALA A 43 7.95 -6.08 -6.77
CA ALA A 43 6.89 -5.79 -7.75
C ALA A 43 6.78 -4.28 -8.04
N GLY A 44 7.86 -3.68 -8.53
CA GLY A 44 7.87 -2.29 -8.99
C GLY A 44 7.04 -2.08 -10.26
N MET A 45 6.62 -0.84 -10.50
CA MET A 45 5.80 -0.45 -11.66
C MET A 45 6.37 -0.95 -13.00
N GLY A 46 7.69 -0.86 -13.19
CA GLY A 46 8.33 -1.21 -14.46
C GLY A 46 8.29 -2.70 -14.82
N GLY A 47 7.95 -3.57 -13.86
CA GLY A 47 7.82 -5.01 -14.07
C GLY A 47 6.37 -5.49 -14.19
N LEU A 48 5.38 -4.59 -14.11
CA LEU A 48 3.97 -4.94 -14.04
C LEU A 48 3.21 -4.49 -15.30
N ALA A 49 2.29 -5.34 -15.74
CA ALA A 49 1.21 -4.93 -16.64
C ALA A 49 0.08 -4.24 -15.84
N PRO A 50 -0.82 -3.48 -16.48
CA PRO A 50 -1.95 -2.80 -15.80
C PRO A 50 -2.80 -3.71 -14.90
N GLU A 51 -2.98 -4.97 -15.27
CA GLU A 51 -3.76 -5.95 -14.51
C GLU A 51 -2.99 -6.52 -13.30
N GLY A 52 -1.68 -6.27 -13.24
CA GLY A 52 -0.77 -6.78 -12.22
C GLY A 52 -0.66 -5.91 -10.96
N PHE A 53 -1.14 -4.67 -10.99
CA PHE A 53 -1.03 -3.76 -9.84
C PHE A 53 -1.90 -4.21 -8.66
N GLU A 54 -3.20 -4.43 -8.84
CA GLU A 54 -4.09 -4.82 -7.74
C GLU A 54 -3.63 -6.12 -7.04
N PRO A 55 -3.30 -7.22 -7.77
CA PRO A 55 -2.79 -8.43 -7.13
C PRO A 55 -1.47 -8.21 -6.38
N ALA A 56 -0.55 -7.41 -6.93
CA ALA A 56 0.73 -7.11 -6.29
C ALA A 56 0.55 -6.35 -4.97
N LEU A 57 -0.42 -5.42 -4.91
CA LEU A 57 -0.74 -4.71 -3.68
C LEU A 57 -1.40 -5.64 -2.66
N LEU A 58 -2.44 -6.38 -3.06
CA LEU A 58 -3.19 -7.28 -2.18
C LEU A 58 -2.30 -8.39 -1.58
N ALA A 59 -1.32 -8.89 -2.34
CA ALA A 59 -0.34 -9.83 -1.84
C ALA A 59 0.39 -9.33 -0.58
N LEU A 60 0.59 -8.02 -0.44
CA LEU A 60 1.24 -7.41 0.72
C LEU A 60 0.27 -7.02 1.84
N ILE A 61 -0.98 -6.63 1.51
CA ILE A 61 -1.85 -5.95 2.47
C ILE A 61 -3.11 -6.72 2.86
N HIS A 62 -3.41 -7.87 2.23
CA HIS A 62 -4.72 -8.54 2.38
C HIS A 62 -5.12 -8.83 3.83
N ASP A 63 -4.16 -9.20 4.68
CA ASP A 63 -4.35 -9.50 6.10
C ASP A 63 -4.42 -8.25 6.99
N TRP A 64 -4.11 -7.06 6.46
CA TRP A 64 -4.35 -5.78 7.12
C TRP A 64 -5.77 -5.25 6.93
N LEU A 65 -6.51 -5.80 5.96
CA LEU A 65 -7.84 -5.32 5.58
C LEU A 65 -8.91 -5.91 6.49
N THR A 66 -9.75 -5.03 7.05
CA THR A 66 -10.92 -5.47 7.81
C THR A 66 -12.08 -5.82 6.87
N PRO A 67 -12.64 -7.04 6.92
CA PRO A 67 -13.79 -7.43 6.09
C PRO A 67 -14.97 -6.47 6.26
N GLY A 68 -15.60 -6.08 5.15
CA GLY A 68 -16.74 -5.15 5.15
C GLY A 68 -16.38 -3.67 5.36
N ARG A 69 -15.09 -3.34 5.52
CA ARG A 69 -14.59 -1.96 5.60
C ARG A 69 -13.76 -1.64 4.36
N SER A 70 -14.07 -0.52 3.70
CA SER A 70 -13.16 0.06 2.71
C SER A 70 -12.00 0.74 3.45
N THR A 71 -10.78 0.28 3.19
CA THR A 71 -9.56 0.85 3.79
C THR A 71 -8.91 1.77 2.78
N GLN A 72 -8.64 3.01 3.17
CA GLN A 72 -8.02 3.99 2.28
C GLN A 72 -6.55 3.62 2.04
N VAL A 73 -6.14 3.67 0.77
CA VAL A 73 -4.73 3.53 0.37
C VAL A 73 -4.30 4.84 -0.28
N ILE A 74 -3.27 5.47 0.26
CA ILE A 74 -2.64 6.65 -0.34
C ILE A 74 -1.35 6.20 -0.99
N ALA A 75 -1.27 6.31 -2.31
CA ALA A 75 -0.13 5.87 -3.09
C ALA A 75 0.69 7.05 -3.64
N CYS A 76 2.00 6.89 -3.66
CA CYS A 76 2.94 7.85 -4.25
C CYS A 76 4.00 7.15 -5.10
N GLY A 77 4.76 7.95 -5.85
CA GLY A 77 5.83 7.46 -6.72
C GLY A 77 5.38 7.21 -8.16
N MET A 78 6.02 6.24 -8.80
CA MET A 78 5.87 5.96 -10.23
C MET A 78 4.57 5.24 -10.59
N VAL A 79 3.82 4.73 -9.60
CA VAL A 79 2.47 4.21 -9.80
C VAL A 79 1.50 5.25 -10.39
N GLY A 80 1.76 6.55 -10.17
CA GLY A 80 1.01 7.66 -10.76
C GLY A 80 1.50 8.11 -12.15
N ALA A 81 2.53 7.48 -12.72
CA ALA A 81 3.03 7.86 -14.04
C ALA A 81 2.04 7.52 -15.16
N ARG A 82 2.26 8.04 -16.37
CA ARG A 82 1.45 7.74 -17.58
C ARG A 82 1.31 6.24 -17.89
N GLN A 83 2.30 5.46 -17.50
CA GLN A 83 2.36 4.00 -17.66
C GLN A 83 2.17 3.25 -16.32
N GLY A 84 1.85 3.99 -15.26
CA GLY A 84 1.56 3.43 -13.95
C GLY A 84 0.15 2.84 -13.89
N TRP A 85 -0.34 2.63 -12.67
CA TRP A 85 -1.67 2.05 -12.45
C TRP A 85 -2.77 3.02 -12.92
N VAL A 86 -2.71 4.26 -12.45
CA VAL A 86 -3.62 5.35 -12.85
C VAL A 86 -2.79 6.62 -12.97
N GLU A 87 -2.90 7.32 -14.09
CA GLU A 87 -2.15 8.56 -14.31
C GLU A 87 -2.57 9.66 -13.31
N ALA A 88 -1.59 10.16 -12.57
CA ALA A 88 -1.69 11.35 -11.72
C ALA A 88 -0.91 12.48 -12.40
N ALA A 89 -1.60 13.28 -13.22
CA ALA A 89 -1.00 14.34 -14.01
C ALA A 89 -0.31 15.41 -13.14
N TYR A 90 0.81 15.94 -13.62
CA TYR A 90 1.53 17.01 -12.94
C TYR A 90 0.67 18.26 -12.74
N ARG A 91 0.75 18.87 -11.55
CA ARG A 91 0.15 20.17 -11.26
C ARG A 91 1.07 21.31 -11.74
N PRO A 92 0.56 22.32 -12.47
CA PRO A 92 1.37 23.46 -12.88
C PRO A 92 1.81 24.29 -11.66
N LEU A 93 2.94 24.98 -11.78
CA LEU A 93 3.50 25.85 -10.74
C LEU A 93 3.07 27.32 -10.94
N PRO A 94 2.92 28.12 -9.86
CA PRO A 94 2.97 27.72 -8.44
C PRO A 94 1.68 27.02 -8.00
N CYS A 95 1.77 26.18 -6.97
CA CYS A 95 0.69 25.31 -6.51
C CYS A 95 0.34 25.48 -5.03
#